data_AF-A0A7T1MC26-F1
#
_entry.id   AF-A0A7T1MC26-F1
#
_cell.length_a   1.000
_cell.length_b   1.000
_cell.length_c   1.000
_cell.angle_alpha   90.00
_cell.angle_beta   90.00
_cell.angle_gamma   90.00
#
_symmetry.space_group_name_H-M   'P 1'
#
loop_
_entity.id
_entity.type
_entity.pdbx_description
1 polymer ?
#
loop_
_entity_poly.entity_id
_entity_poly.type
_entity_poly.pdbx_seq_one_letter_code
_entity_poly.pdbx_strand_id
1 'polypeptide(L)' 'MPMKPLAGVFLALACLLGIAATGSVFELAYGDPELGVSVTRLILAGCLPGTVVALVVAIRLNKPA' A
#
# COMPACT_ATOMS: atom_id res chain seq x y z
N MET A 1 -15.39 15.40 -12.46
CA MET A 1 -14.54 16.24 -11.58
C MET A 1 -13.10 15.81 -11.81
N PRO A 2 -12.21 16.69 -12.30
CA PRO A 2 -10.81 16.32 -12.44
C PRO A 2 -10.23 16.01 -11.05
N MET A 3 -9.50 14.90 -10.94
CA MET A 3 -8.82 14.53 -9.71
C MET A 3 -7.77 15.59 -9.37
N LYS A 4 -7.71 16.01 -8.10
CA LYS A 4 -6.60 16.84 -7.64
C LYS A 4 -5.30 16.03 -7.82
N PRO A 5 -4.23 16.59 -8.43
CA PRO A 5 -3.03 15.83 -8.80
C PRO A 5 -2.41 15.11 -7.60
N LEU A 6 -2.40 15.76 -6.43
CA LEU A 6 -1.88 15.17 -5.19
C LEU A 6 -2.72 13.95 -4.72
N ALA A 7 -4.05 13.98 -4.90
CA ALA A 7 -4.89 12.83 -4.60
C ALA A 7 -4.58 11.64 -5.52
N GLY A 8 -4.28 11.92 -6.80
CA GLY A 8 -3.81 10.91 -7.75
C GLY A 8 -2.49 10.27 -7.33
N VAL A 9 -1.53 11.06 -6.82
CA VAL A 9 -0.26 10.53 -6.31
C VAL A 9 -0.46 9.61 -5.11
N PHE A 10 -1.28 10.02 -4.13
CA PHE A 10 -1.58 9.18 -2.97
C PHE A 10 -2.35 7.91 -3.35
N LEU A 11 -3.22 7.97 -4.36
CA LEU A 11 -3.89 6.79 -4.90
C LEU A 11 -2.89 5.83 -5.56
N ALA A 12 -1.96 6.34 -6.37
CA ALA A 12 -0.91 5.52 -6.97
C ALA A 12 -0.01 4.87 -5.90
N LEU A 13 0.35 5.62 -4.86
CA LEU A 13 1.09 5.10 -3.71
C LEU A 13 0.31 3.98 -2.99
N ALA A 14 -0.99 4.18 -2.76
CA ALA A 14 -1.85 3.15 -2.15
C ALA A 14 -1.86 1.86 -2.99
N CYS A 15 -1.90 1.97 -4.32
CA CYS A 15 -1.81 0.81 -5.20
C CYS A 15 -0.46 0.09 -5.07
N LEU A 16 0.66 0.81 -5.08
CA LEU A 16 2.00 0.21 -4.93
C LEU A 16 2.16 -0.50 -3.59
N LEU A 17 1.72 0.13 -2.49
CA LEU A 17 1.74 -0.48 -1.17
C LEU A 17 0.84 -1.71 -1.10
N GLY A 18 -0.33 -1.68 -1.75
CA GLY A 18 -1.24 -2.82 -1.85
C GLY A 18 -0.62 -4.01 -2.57
N ILE A 19 0.08 -3.78 -3.69
CA ILE A 19 0.80 -4.82 -4.43
C ILE A 19 1.89 -5.44 -3.55
N ALA A 20 2.71 -4.62 -2.89
CA ALA A 20 3.77 -5.09 -2.00
C ALA A 20 3.24 -5.90 -0.80
N ALA A 21 2.14 -5.44 -0.19
CA ALA A 21 1.49 -6.17 0.90
C ALA A 21 0.96 -7.53 0.42
N THR A 22 0.30 -7.57 -0.74
CA THR A 22 -0.26 -8.81 -1.31
C THR A 22 0.84 -9.82 -1.64
N GLY A 23 1.93 -9.39 -2.30
CA GLY A 23 3.08 -10.25 -2.57
C GLY A 23 3.71 -10.83 -1.31
N SER A 24 3.87 -9.99 -0.27
CA SER A 24 4.41 -10.42 1.03
C SER A 24 3.54 -11.48 1.70
N VAL A 25 2.20 -11.37 1.60
CA VAL A 25 1.28 -12.39 2.14
C VAL A 25 1.47 -13.73 1.43
N PHE A 26 1.56 -13.72 0.10
CA PHE A 26 1.77 -14.93 -0.68
C PHE A 26 3.11 -15.59 -0.34
N GLU A 27 4.21 -14.84 -0.36
CA GLU A 27 5.55 -15.35 -0.01
C GLU A 27 5.59 -15.98 1.39
N LEU A 28 5.02 -15.29 2.39
CA LEU A 28 4.95 -15.81 3.76
C LEU A 28 4.05 -17.06 3.87
N ALA A 29 2.99 -17.14 3.07
CA ALA A 29 2.10 -18.30 3.05
C ALA A 29 2.74 -19.51 2.36
N TYR A 30 3.55 -19.31 1.33
CA TYR A 30 4.31 -20.38 0.67
C TYR A 30 5.48 -20.90 1.51
N GLY A 31 5.97 -20.11 2.46
CA GLY A 31 6.91 -20.56 3.48
C GLY A 31 8.40 -20.35 3.16
N ASP A 32 8.72 -19.91 1.94
CA ASP A 32 10.10 -19.63 1.49
C ASP A 32 10.20 -18.21 0.88
N PRO A 33 10.11 -17.14 1.70
CA PRO A 33 10.19 -15.77 1.20
C PRO A 33 11.61 -15.40 0.75
N GLU A 34 11.74 -14.78 -0.42
CA GLU A 34 13.04 -14.47 -1.06
C GLU A 34 13.90 -13.52 -0.22
N LEU A 35 13.27 -12.53 0.41
CA LEU A 35 13.95 -11.57 1.30
C LEU A 35 14.10 -12.10 2.74
N GLY A 36 13.63 -13.32 3.01
CA GLY A 36 13.56 -13.93 4.33
C GLY A 36 12.36 -13.45 5.15
N VAL A 37 11.97 -14.29 6.12
CA VAL A 37 10.73 -14.11 6.91
C VAL A 37 10.67 -12.76 7.63
N SER A 38 11.77 -12.32 8.24
CA SER A 38 11.81 -11.08 9.01
C SER A 38 11.60 -9.85 8.15
N VAL A 39 12.27 -9.77 7.00
CA VAL A 39 12.18 -8.62 6.09
C VAL A 39 10.81 -8.57 5.43
N THR A 40 10.31 -9.71 4.92
CA THR A 40 8.97 -9.78 4.29
C THR A 40 7.86 -9.42 5.28
N ARG A 41 7.98 -9.79 6.56
CA ARG A 41 7.05 -9.34 7.62
C ARG A 41 7.13 -7.85 7.89
N LEU A 42 8.32 -7.25 7.89
CA LEU A 42 8.48 -5.81 8.07
C LEU A 42 7.86 -5.03 6.89
N ILE A 43 8.07 -5.51 5.66
CA ILE A 43 7.44 -4.93 4.46
C ILE A 43 5.92 -5.01 4.59
N LEU A 44 5.37 -6.19 4.92
CA LEU A 44 3.94 -6.35 5.13
C LEU A 44 3.41 -5.42 6.22
N ALA A 45 4.10 -5.35 7.35
CA ALA A 45 3.72 -4.50 8.49
C ALA A 45 3.73 -3.00 8.17
N GLY A 46 4.55 -2.55 7.21
CA GLY A 46 4.54 -1.16 6.73
C GLY A 46 3.52 -0.93 5.60
N CYS A 47 3.51 -1.81 4.61
CA CYS A 47 2.68 -1.66 3.40
C CYS A 47 1.19 -1.83 3.67
N LEU A 48 0.80 -2.75 4.56
CA LEU A 48 -0.61 -2.97 4.89
C LEU A 48 -1.26 -1.73 5.52
N PRO A 49 -0.77 -1.16 6.64
CA PRO A 49 -1.31 0.08 7.18
C PRO A 49 -1.04 1.28 6.26
N GLY A 50 0.13 1.32 5.60
CA GLY A 50 0.48 2.37 4.65
C GLY A 50 -0.52 2.50 3.50
N THR A 51 -1.04 1.37 3.00
CA THR A 51 -2.09 1.35 1.97
C THR A 51 -3.35 2.06 2.46
N VAL A 52 -3.81 1.73 3.67
CA VAL A 52 -5.01 2.33 4.27
C VAL A 52 -4.81 3.83 4.46
N VAL A 53 -3.66 4.24 5.02
CA VAL A 53 -3.34 5.66 5.23
C VAL A 53 -3.30 6.41 3.91
N ALA A 54 -2.57 5.90 2.91
CA ALA A 54 -2.45 6.55 1.60
C ALA A 54 -3.81 6.69 0.90
N LEU A 55 -4.65 5.64 0.96
CA LEU A 55 -6.00 5.67 0.39
C LEU A 55 -6.89 6.70 1.10
N VAL A 56 -6.89 6.71 2.43
CA VAL A 56 -7.67 7.69 3.21
C VAL A 56 -7.21 9.10 2.88
N VAL A 57 -5.90 9.36 2.82
CA VAL A 57 -5.36 10.68 2.43
C VAL A 57 -5.81 11.06 1.02
N ALA A 58 -5.74 10.15 0.05
CA ALA A 58 -6.22 10.39 -1.32
C ALA A 58 -7.71 10.81 -1.32
N ILE A 59 -8.56 10.10 -0.59
CA ILE A 59 -10.00 10.40 -0.47
C ILE A 59 -10.22 11.78 0.16
N ARG A 60 -9.50 12.09 1.25
CA ARG A 60 -9.63 13.38 1.95
C ARG A 60 -9.20 14.54 1.07
N LEU A 61 -8.11 14.38 0.32
CA LEU A 61 -7.63 15.40 -0.61
C LEU A 61 -8.62 15.62 -1.76
N ASN A 62 -9.24 14.56 -2.27
CA ASN A 62 -10.16 14.65 -3.40
C ASN A 62 -11.60 15.06 -3.03
N LYS A 63 -11.90 15.28 -1.73
CA LYS A 63 -13.23 15.70 -1.29
C LYS A 63 -13.62 17.04 -1.96
N PRO A 64 -14.78 17.13 -2.65
CA PRO A 64 -15.30 18.39 -3.14
C PRO A 64 -15.72 19.29 -1.97
N ALA A 65 -15.54 20.60 -2.14
CA ALA A 65 -15.92 21.61 -1.15
C ALA A 65 -17.45 21.66 -0.98
#